data_AF-A0AAJ2C087-F1
#
_entry.id   AF-A0AAJ2C087-F1
#
_cell.length_a   1.000
_cell.length_b   1.000
_cell.length_c   1.000
_cell.angle_alpha   90.00
_cell.angle_beta   90.00
_cell.angle_gamma   90.00
#
_symmetry.space_group_name_H-M   'P 1'
#
loop_
_entity.id
_entity.type
_entity.pdbx_description
1 polymer ?
#
loop_
_entity_poly.entity_id
_entity_poly.type
_entity_poly.pdbx_seq_one_letter_code
_entity_poly.pdbx_strand_id
1 'polypeptide(L)'
;MSKLIKITTGNYLIVHGFDANNKEIIEEVTVAQKMVKVVAINRIQSISEKYILVTGSHGRLMYWEYEESFEDLQKQLSYHSLLIA
;
A
#
# COMPACT_ATOMS: atom_id res chain seq x y z
N MET A 1 -18.25 7.40 7.04
CA MET A 1 -17.32 6.33 7.46
C MET A 1 -16.45 5.94 6.29
N SER A 2 -15.15 5.74 6.50
CA SER A 2 -14.26 5.23 5.45
C SER A 2 -14.50 3.73 5.23
N LYS A 3 -14.62 3.30 3.96
CA LYS A 3 -14.60 1.87 3.61
C LYS A 3 -13.23 1.29 3.95
N LEU A 4 -13.21 0.04 4.41
CA LEU A 4 -12.01 -0.69 4.79
C LEU A 4 -11.83 -1.90 3.87
N ILE A 5 -10.58 -2.30 3.63
CA ILE A 5 -10.20 -3.49 2.87
C ILE A 5 -9.21 -4.33 3.70
N LYS A 6 -9.30 -5.66 3.56
CA LYS A 6 -8.34 -6.61 4.14
C LYS A 6 -7.26 -6.91 3.11
N ILE A 7 -6.00 -6.84 3.52
CA ILE A 7 -4.84 -7.11 2.65
C ILE A 7 -3.77 -7.81 3.48
N THR A 8 -3.17 -8.85 2.92
CA THR A 8 -2.08 -9.61 3.51
C THR A 8 -0.76 -8.96 3.12
N THR A 9 -0.17 -8.19 4.04
CA THR A 9 1.02 -7.39 3.77
C THR A 9 2.30 -8.06 4.24
N GLY A 10 3.37 -7.90 3.47
CA GLY A 10 4.72 -8.39 3.76
C GLY A 10 5.71 -7.27 4.05
N ASN A 11 6.88 -7.34 3.41
CA ASN A 11 7.91 -6.32 3.55
C ASN A 11 7.40 -4.98 3.05
N TYR A 12 8.01 -3.91 3.52
CA TYR A 12 7.59 -2.58 3.13
C TYR A 12 8.72 -1.58 3.08
N LEU A 13 8.48 -0.52 2.32
CA LEU A 13 9.35 0.63 2.20
C LEU A 13 8.67 1.83 2.86
N ILE A 14 9.44 2.65 3.57
CA ILE A 14 9.00 3.95 4.08
C ILE A 14 9.78 5.04 3.35
N VAL A 15 9.08 5.99 2.74
CA VAL A 15 9.68 7.16 2.09
C VAL A 15 9.74 8.32 3.10
N HIS A 16 10.94 8.81 3.36
CA HIS A 16 11.22 9.88 4.34
C HIS A 16 11.43 11.26 3.68
N GLY A 17 11.29 11.37 2.36
CA GLY A 17 11.53 12.59 1.58
C GLY A 17 12.71 12.42 0.62
N PHE A 18 13.39 13.51 0.29
CA PHE A 18 14.52 13.53 -0.63
C PHE A 18 15.78 14.03 0.07
N ASP A 19 16.95 13.52 -0.32
CA ASP A 19 18.25 14.01 0.11
C ASP A 19 18.66 15.30 -0.64
N ALA A 20 19.84 15.82 -0.32
CA ALA A 20 20.37 17.03 -0.95
C ALA A 20 20.61 16.91 -2.48
N ASN A 21 20.62 15.68 -3.02
CA ASN A 21 20.77 15.40 -4.44
C ASN A 21 19.43 15.06 -5.11
N ASN A 22 18.30 15.30 -4.43
CA ASN A 22 16.96 14.98 -4.90
C ASN A 22 16.74 13.46 -5.11
N LYS A 23 17.43 12.61 -4.35
CA LYS A 23 17.18 11.17 -4.32
C LYS A 23 16.28 10.82 -3.15
N GLU A 24 15.31 9.94 -3.35
CA GLU A 24 14.43 9.49 -2.27
C GLU A 24 15.21 8.83 -1.14
N ILE A 25 14.90 9.22 0.09
CA ILE A 25 15.40 8.58 1.32
C ILE A 25 14.41 7.48 1.67
N ILE A 26 14.80 6.23 1.44
CA ILE A 26 13.96 5.05 1.62
C ILE A 26 14.52 4.20 2.76
N GLU A 27 13.64 3.80 3.67
CA GLU A 27 13.90 2.75 4.66
C GLU A 27 13.22 1.47 4.22
N GLU A 28 13.99 0.38 4.14
CA GLU A 28 13.46 -0.95 3.84
C GLU A 28 13.23 -1.71 5.14
N VAL A 29 12.02 -2.24 5.33
CA VAL A 29 11.66 -3.02 6.49
C VAL A 29 11.26 -4.44 6.07
N THR A 30 12.06 -5.41 6.50
CA THR A 30 11.76 -6.83 6.33
C THR A 30 10.93 -7.33 7.51
N VAL A 31 9.88 -8.08 7.22
CA VAL A 31 9.04 -8.70 8.26
C VAL A 31 9.34 -10.19 8.37
N ALA A 32 9.35 -10.72 9.59
CA ALA A 32 9.56 -12.15 9.82
C ALA A 32 8.40 -13.01 9.30
N GLN A 33 7.17 -12.47 9.37
CA GLN A 33 5.96 -13.12 8.90
C GLN A 33 5.03 -12.08 8.28
N LYS A 34 4.36 -12.48 7.20
CA LYS A 34 3.32 -11.67 6.57
C LYS A 34 2.09 -11.63 7.49
N MET A 35 1.32 -10.55 7.40
CA MET A 35 0.20 -10.31 8.31
C MET A 35 -0.98 -9.65 7.60
N VAL A 36 -2.18 -10.02 8.02
CA VAL A 36 -3.41 -9.39 7.55
C VAL A 36 -3.55 -8.00 8.19
N LYS A 37 -3.71 -6.97 7.37
CA LYS A 37 -4.07 -5.62 7.80
C LYS A 37 -5.48 -5.28 7.33
N VAL A 38 -6.21 -4.55 8.16
CA VAL A 38 -7.44 -3.85 7.75
C VAL A 38 -7.07 -2.39 7.51
N VAL A 39 -7.12 -1.95 6.25
CA VAL A 39 -6.68 -0.63 5.84
C VAL A 39 -7.85 0.18 5.29
N ALA A 40 -7.88 1.47 5.61
CA ALA A 40 -8.87 2.37 5.03
C ALA A 40 -8.54 2.64 3.57
N ILE A 41 -9.52 2.46 2.69
CA ILE A 41 -9.34 2.56 1.24
C ILE A 41 -8.86 3.95 0.83
N ASN A 42 -9.30 4.99 1.53
CA ASN A 42 -8.87 6.37 1.29
C ASN A 42 -7.38 6.63 1.61
N ARG A 43 -6.67 5.69 2.23
CA ARG A 43 -5.21 5.76 2.41
C ARG A 43 -4.45 5.21 1.20
N ILE A 44 -5.07 4.37 0.40
CA ILE A 44 -4.47 3.75 -0.79
C ILE A 44 -4.44 4.79 -1.90
N GLN A 45 -3.24 5.08 -2.41
CA GLN A 45 -3.05 6.00 -3.53
C GLN A 45 -2.99 5.25 -4.87
N SER A 46 -2.34 4.08 -4.88
CA SER A 46 -2.24 3.22 -6.05
C SER A 46 -1.94 1.77 -5.65
N ILE A 47 -2.22 0.85 -6.57
CA ILE A 47 -1.89 -0.57 -6.47
C ILE A 47 -1.19 -0.95 -7.78
N SER A 48 -0.05 -1.62 -7.66
CA SER A 48 0.66 -2.28 -8.76
C SER A 48 0.75 -3.77 -8.47
N GLU A 49 1.26 -4.58 -9.40
CA GLU A 49 1.38 -6.03 -9.20
C GLU A 49 2.18 -6.45 -7.96
N LYS A 50 3.14 -5.62 -7.53
CA LYS A 50 4.01 -5.92 -6.38
C LYS A 50 3.66 -5.13 -5.13
N TYR A 51 3.18 -3.89 -5.28
CA TYR A 51 3.08 -2.95 -4.16
C TYR A 51 1.73 -2.27 -4.08
N ILE A 52 1.33 -1.98 -2.84
CA ILE A 52 0.30 -1.00 -2.53
C ILE A 52 0.97 0.25 -1.98
N LEU A 53 0.72 1.40 -2.62
CA LEU A 53 1.16 2.69 -2.12
C LEU A 53 0.10 3.25 -1.18
N VAL A 54 0.50 3.56 0.04
CA VAL A 54 -0.40 4.11 1.06
C VAL A 54 0.19 5.36 1.72
N THR A 55 -0.71 6.24 2.17
CA THR A 55 -0.36 7.36 3.05
C THR A 55 -0.33 6.91 4.50
N GLY A 56 0.76 7.20 5.20
CA GLY A 56 0.99 6.96 6.61
C GLY A 56 0.80 8.19 7.48
N SER A 57 1.13 8.05 8.77
CA SER A 57 1.15 9.16 9.72
C SER A 57 2.14 10.24 9.27
N HIS A 58 1.84 11.50 9.59
CA HIS A 58 2.70 12.65 9.26
C HIS A 58 3.03 12.80 7.77
N GLY A 59 2.13 12.36 6.88
CA GLY A 59 2.26 12.53 5.43
C GLY A 59 3.27 11.58 4.77
N ARG A 60 3.80 10.59 5.48
CA ARG A 60 4.74 9.61 4.91
C ARG A 60 4.07 8.76 3.84
N LEU A 61 4.83 8.38 2.83
CA LEU A 61 4.42 7.37 1.86
C LEU A 61 5.04 6.03 2.22
N MET A 62 4.29 4.95 2.03
CA MET A 62 4.78 3.59 2.23
C MET A 62 4.36 2.70 1.08
N TYR A 63 5.28 1.86 0.63
CA TYR A 63 5.01 0.78 -0.31
C TYR A 63 4.94 -0.52 0.47
N TRP A 64 3.81 -1.22 0.42
CA TRP A 64 3.63 -2.51 1.07
C TRP A 64 3.62 -3.60 0.02
N GLU A 65 4.51 -4.59 0.14
CA GLU A 65 4.34 -5.86 -0.58
C GLU A 65 3.06 -6.53 -0.08
N TYR A 66 2.34 -7.21 -0.96
CA TYR A 66 1.12 -7.95 -0.63
C TYR A 66 1.10 -9.33 -1.30
N GLU A 67 0.20 -10.21 -0.86
CA GLU A 67 0.14 -11.60 -1.36
C GLU A 67 -1.01 -11.90 -2.30
N GLU A 68 -2.10 -11.13 -2.21
CA GLU A 68 -3.24 -11.28 -3.11
C GLU A 68 -2.80 -11.12 -4.57
N SER A 69 -3.56 -11.72 -5.51
CA SER A 69 -3.32 -11.41 -6.92
C SER A 69 -3.76 -9.98 -7.22
N PHE A 70 -3.11 -9.34 -8.20
CA PHE A 70 -3.50 -8.00 -8.63
C PHE A 70 -4.94 -7.99 -9.15
N GLU A 71 -5.33 -9.02 -9.90
CA GLU A 71 -6.68 -9.20 -10.43
C GLU A 71 -7.73 -9.33 -9.32
N ASP A 72 -7.43 -10.03 -8.23
CA ASP A 72 -8.39 -10.19 -7.13
C ASP A 72 -8.59 -8.88 -6.37
N LEU A 73 -7.54 -8.09 -6.17
CA LEU A 73 -7.68 -6.74 -5.62
C LEU A 73 -8.50 -5.83 -6.56
N GLN A 74 -8.25 -5.90 -7.88
CA GLN A 74 -9.03 -5.13 -8.86
C GLN A 74 -10.52 -5.53 -8.84
N LYS A 75 -10.84 -6.83 -8.80
CA LYS A 75 -12.21 -7.33 -8.67
C LYS A 75 -12.87 -6.83 -7.38
N GLN A 76 -12.15 -6.87 -6.26
CA GLN A 76 -12.67 -6.38 -4.97
C GLN A 76 -12.99 -4.87 -5.02
N LEU A 77 -12.10 -4.07 -5.61
CA LEU A 77 -12.34 -2.64 -5.80
C LEU A 77 -13.52 -2.38 -6.75
N SER A 78 -13.57 -3.09 -7.89
CA SER A 78 -14.64 -2.97 -8.88
C SER A 78 -16.01 -3.35 -8.30
N TYR A 79 -16.10 -4.45 -7.56
CA TYR A 79 -17.32 -4.89 -6.86
C TYR A 79 -17.91 -3.82 -5.93
N HIS A 80 -17.06 -2.96 -5.37
CA HIS A 80 -17.46 -1.86 -4.49
C HIS A 80 -17.55 -0.48 -5.19
N SER A 81 -17.44 -0.45 -6.52
CA SER A 81 -17.43 0.75 -7.36
C SER A 81 -16.28 1.72 -7.03
N LEU A 82 -15.11 1.16 -6.72
CA LEU A 82 -13.88 1.90 -6.38
C LEU A 82 -12.82 1.86 -7.50
N LEU A 83 -13.10 1.14 -8.58
CA LEU A 83 -12.29 1.09 -9.79
C LEU A 83 -13.20 1.44 -10.97
N ILE A 84 -12.75 2.35 -11.83
CA ILE A 84 -13.44 2.70 -13.08
C ILE A 84 -12.77 1.87 -14.18
N ALA A 85 -13.55 1.02 -14.85
CA ALA A 85 -13.13 0.17 -15.96
C ALA A 85 -13.77 0.62 -17.26
#